data_AF-A0A9D7UMZ7-F1
#
_entry.id   AF-A0A9D7UMZ7-F1
#
_cell.length_a   1.000
_cell.length_b   1.000
_cell.length_c   1.000
_cell.angle_alpha   90.00
_cell.angle_beta   90.00
_cell.angle_gamma   90.00
#
_symmetry.space_group_name_H-M   'P 1'
#
loop_
_entity.id
_entity.type
_entity.pdbx_description
1 polymer ?
#
loop_
_entity_poly.entity_id
_entity_poly.type
_entity_poly.pdbx_seq_one_letter_code
_entity_poly.pdbx_strand_id
1 'polypeptide(L)'
;MMKNFALGAAILSLASAPTAAFAATYSFNLRLQVPVHCTVKQQSIGSGLALGDAFALGTFREYCNAPGGYELVVTYAPGSLQGARIIAGNDEIVLDGSGRAVLSRATGPKVRERLISMAPGENGFDTDRLELDIIPS
;
A
#
# COMPACT_ATOMS: atom_id res chain seq x y z
N MET A 1 47.77 -8.73 93.23
CA MET A 1 48.18 -7.91 92.07
C MET A 1 48.69 -8.85 90.99
N MET A 2 47.86 -9.15 89.98
CA MET A 2 48.26 -9.89 88.78
C MET A 2 47.73 -9.13 87.57
N LYS A 3 48.64 -8.90 86.61
CA LYS A 3 48.50 -8.05 85.42
C LYS A 3 47.81 -8.86 84.32
N ASN A 4 46.67 -8.39 83.81
CA ASN A 4 46.06 -8.91 82.59
C ASN A 4 46.50 -8.03 81.41
N PHE A 5 47.24 -8.61 80.47
CA PHE A 5 47.47 -8.02 79.15
C PHE A 5 46.86 -8.96 78.11
N ALA A 6 45.73 -8.56 77.53
CA ALA A 6 45.18 -9.18 76.34
C ALA A 6 45.38 -8.22 75.16
N LEU A 7 46.24 -8.61 74.23
CA LEU A 7 46.54 -7.90 72.99
C LEU A 7 45.38 -8.16 72.02
N GLY A 8 44.52 -7.15 71.78
CA GLY A 8 43.43 -7.23 70.82
C GLY A 8 43.92 -6.93 69.41
N ALA A 9 43.87 -7.92 68.51
CA ALA A 9 44.11 -7.74 67.09
C ALA A 9 42.87 -7.11 66.42
N ALA A 10 43.01 -5.89 65.91
CA ALA A 10 41.96 -5.23 65.14
C ALA A 10 41.98 -5.74 63.68
N ILE A 11 40.98 -6.53 63.30
CA ILE A 11 40.73 -6.94 61.93
C ILE A 11 39.95 -5.81 61.24
N LEU A 12 40.58 -5.11 60.29
CA LEU A 12 39.88 -4.19 59.39
C LEU A 12 39.14 -5.00 58.32
N SER A 13 37.84 -5.20 58.51
CA SER A 13 36.93 -5.68 57.49
C SER A 13 36.69 -4.57 56.46
N LEU A 14 37.28 -4.71 55.26
CA LEU A 14 36.87 -3.90 54.11
C LEU A 14 35.46 -4.33 53.70
N ALA A 15 34.47 -3.50 54.01
CA ALA A 15 33.11 -3.67 53.51
C ALA A 15 33.10 -3.41 51.99
N SER A 16 32.96 -4.46 51.19
CA SER A 16 32.65 -4.35 49.77
C SER A 16 31.23 -3.82 49.62
N ALA A 17 31.08 -2.52 49.37
CA ALA A 17 29.80 -1.95 49.00
C ALA A 17 29.35 -2.55 47.66
N PRO A 18 28.12 -3.10 47.54
CA PRO A 18 27.62 -3.57 46.25
C PRO A 18 27.43 -2.36 45.33
N THR A 19 28.20 -2.29 44.25
CA THR A 19 27.93 -1.38 43.14
C THR A 19 26.66 -1.84 42.44
N ALA A 20 25.53 -1.24 42.78
CA ALA A 20 24.29 -1.42 42.05
C ALA A 20 24.49 -0.85 40.63
N ALA A 21 24.63 -1.74 39.64
CA ALA A 21 24.59 -1.36 38.24
C ALA A 21 23.14 -0.95 37.91
N PHE A 22 22.88 0.36 37.89
CA PHE A 22 21.61 0.88 37.37
C PHE A 22 21.59 0.64 35.86
N ALA A 23 20.80 -0.34 35.41
CA ALA A 23 20.46 -0.47 34.00
C ALA A 23 19.64 0.76 33.61
N ALA A 24 20.28 1.75 32.99
CA ALA A 24 19.61 2.93 32.48
C ALA A 24 18.81 2.55 31.23
N THR A 25 17.49 2.48 31.36
CA THR A 25 16.59 2.30 30.21
C THR A 25 16.40 3.66 29.53
N TYR A 26 16.96 3.81 28.34
CA TYR A 26 16.68 4.96 27.47
C TYR A 26 15.53 4.62 26.54
N SER A 27 14.58 5.54 26.38
CA SER A 27 13.50 5.43 25.40
C SER A 27 13.54 6.61 24.44
N PHE A 28 13.23 6.34 23.17
CA PHE A 28 13.11 7.36 22.13
C PHE A 28 11.67 7.33 21.61
N ASN A 29 11.06 8.51 21.48
CA ASN A 29 9.77 8.65 20.80
C ASN A 29 10.05 8.97 19.33
N LEU A 30 9.77 8.02 18.43
CA LEU A 30 9.93 8.17 16.99
C LEU A 30 8.59 8.58 16.36
N ARG A 31 8.57 9.67 15.58
CA ARG A 31 7.40 10.09 14.79
C ARG A 31 7.82 10.25 13.34
N LEU A 32 7.09 9.60 12.43
CA LEU A 32 7.26 9.75 10.99
C LEU A 32 5.96 10.25 10.36
N GLN A 33 6.10 11.04 9.30
CA GLN A 33 5.00 11.40 8.42
C GLN A 33 5.26 10.75 7.05
N VAL A 34 4.37 9.85 6.64
CA VAL A 34 4.47 9.16 5.36
C VAL A 34 3.49 9.81 4.39
N PRO A 35 3.95 10.34 3.24
CA PRO A 35 3.04 10.87 2.24
C PRO A 35 2.20 9.75 1.61
N VAL A 36 0.99 10.09 1.18
CA VAL A 36 0.19 9.18 0.36
C VAL A 36 0.86 9.04 -1.00
N HIS A 37 1.07 7.79 -1.42
CA HIS A 37 1.65 7.40 -2.68
C HIS A 37 0.76 6.34 -3.31
N CYS A 38 0.21 6.66 -4.47
CA CYS A 38 -0.65 5.76 -5.24
C CYS A 38 -0.19 5.74 -6.69
N THR A 39 -0.13 4.55 -7.27
CA THR A 39 0.34 4.31 -8.64
C THR A 39 -0.43 3.16 -9.25
N VAL A 40 -0.74 3.30 -10.54
CA VAL A 40 -1.18 2.21 -11.40
C VAL A 40 -0.17 2.08 -12.52
N LYS A 41 0.30 0.86 -12.77
CA LYS A 41 1.28 0.57 -13.83
C LYS A 41 0.81 -0.61 -14.64
N GLN A 42 0.82 -0.47 -15.96
CA GLN A 42 0.62 -1.59 -16.87
C GLN A 42 1.89 -2.44 -16.89
N GLN A 43 1.74 -3.72 -16.56
CA GLN A 43 2.74 -4.77 -16.74
C GLN A 43 2.38 -5.49 -18.04
N SER A 44 3.17 -5.28 -19.08
CA SER A 44 2.87 -5.83 -20.40
C SER A 44 2.89 -7.36 -20.36
N ILE A 45 1.77 -7.97 -20.72
CA ILE A 45 1.66 -9.31 -21.26
C ILE A 45 1.01 -9.07 -22.62
N GLY A 46 1.69 -9.44 -23.71
CA GLY A 46 1.40 -9.00 -25.09
C GLY A 46 -0.06 -8.59 -25.37
N SER A 47 -0.23 -7.36 -25.83
CA SER A 47 -1.54 -6.79 -26.21
C SER A 47 -2.24 -7.66 -27.25
N GLY A 48 -3.58 -7.77 -27.14
CA GLY A 48 -4.40 -8.36 -28.22
C GLY A 48 -4.81 -9.82 -28.04
N LEU A 49 -4.69 -10.38 -26.82
CA LEU A 49 -5.39 -11.62 -26.51
C LEU A 49 -6.90 -11.37 -26.49
N ALA A 50 -7.63 -11.98 -27.43
CA ALA A 50 -9.07 -12.03 -27.41
C ALA A 50 -9.55 -12.98 -26.30
N LEU A 51 -10.50 -12.51 -25.50
CA LEU A 51 -11.13 -13.18 -24.37
C LEU A 51 -12.64 -13.21 -24.61
N GLY A 52 -13.08 -14.03 -25.57
CA GLY A 52 -14.47 -14.01 -26.02
C GLY A 52 -14.79 -12.74 -26.80
N ASP A 53 -15.73 -11.94 -26.29
CA ASP A 53 -16.12 -10.63 -26.85
C ASP A 53 -15.22 -9.47 -26.36
N ALA A 54 -14.31 -9.74 -25.43
CA ALA A 54 -13.39 -8.76 -24.86
C ALA A 54 -11.96 -8.90 -25.39
N PHE A 55 -11.19 -7.83 -25.30
CA PHE A 55 -9.77 -7.79 -25.61
C PHE A 55 -8.98 -7.46 -24.35
N ALA A 56 -7.89 -8.19 -24.10
CA ALA A 56 -6.98 -7.90 -23.01
C ALA A 56 -6.24 -6.58 -23.25
N LEU A 57 -6.41 -5.63 -22.33
CA LEU A 57 -5.61 -4.40 -22.26
C LEU A 57 -4.25 -4.66 -21.59
N GLY A 58 -4.14 -5.75 -20.82
CA GLY A 58 -2.93 -6.19 -20.16
C GLY A 58 -3.11 -6.33 -18.65
N THR A 59 -2.05 -6.73 -17.95
CA THR A 59 -2.07 -6.80 -16.49
C THR A 59 -1.70 -5.45 -15.91
N PHE A 60 -2.45 -5.01 -14.91
CA PHE A 60 -2.21 -3.76 -14.21
C PHE A 60 -1.88 -4.03 -12.76
N ARG A 61 -0.83 -3.37 -12.28
CA ARG A 61 -0.43 -3.36 -10.88
C ARG A 61 -0.82 -2.04 -10.24
N GLU A 62 -1.74 -2.13 -9.30
CA GLU A 62 -2.21 -1.04 -8.45
C GLU A 62 -1.46 -1.09 -7.13
N TYR A 63 -1.00 0.07 -6.67
CA TYR A 63 -0.46 0.27 -5.33
C TYR A 63 -1.03 1.57 -4.78
N CYS A 64 -1.55 1.56 -3.55
CA CYS A 64 -1.91 2.78 -2.86
C CYS A 64 -1.80 2.57 -1.34
N ASN A 65 -1.08 3.47 -0.66
CA ASN A 65 -0.93 3.44 0.80
C ASN A 65 -1.93 4.35 1.54
N ALA A 66 -2.92 4.90 0.83
CA ALA A 66 -3.92 5.80 1.42
C ALA A 66 -4.75 5.05 2.48
N PRO A 67 -4.84 5.57 3.72
CA PRO A 67 -5.59 4.92 4.80
C PRO A 67 -7.11 4.90 4.54
N GLY A 68 -7.64 5.91 3.84
CA GLY A 68 -9.04 5.98 3.40
C GLY A 68 -9.36 5.06 2.22
N GLY A 69 -8.33 4.52 1.55
CA GLY A 69 -8.47 3.76 0.32
C GLY A 69 -8.39 4.60 -0.94
N TYR A 70 -8.98 4.11 -2.02
CA TYR A 70 -8.92 4.78 -3.32
C TYR A 70 -10.01 4.33 -4.29
N GLU A 71 -10.21 5.14 -5.32
CA GLU A 71 -10.96 4.80 -6.52
C GLU A 71 -9.99 4.56 -7.69
N LEU A 72 -10.18 3.46 -8.42
CA LEU A 72 -9.57 3.26 -9.73
C LEU A 72 -10.51 3.85 -10.77
N VAL A 73 -10.04 4.85 -11.50
CA VAL A 73 -10.83 5.63 -12.45
C VAL A 73 -10.28 5.45 -13.84
N VAL A 74 -11.20 5.31 -14.79
CA VAL A 74 -10.89 5.28 -16.22
C VAL A 74 -11.28 6.62 -16.82
N THR A 75 -10.38 7.22 -17.60
CA THR A 75 -10.60 8.43 -18.37
C THR A 75 -10.46 8.13 -19.86
N TYR A 76 -11.35 8.69 -20.69
CA TYR A 76 -11.40 8.43 -22.13
C TYR A 76 -11.88 9.67 -22.91
N ALA A 77 -11.97 9.61 -24.23
CA ALA A 77 -12.50 10.72 -25.02
C ALA A 77 -14.02 10.88 -24.76
N PRO A 78 -14.52 12.06 -24.36
CA PRO A 78 -15.96 12.28 -24.22
C PRO A 78 -16.71 11.99 -25.52
N GLY A 79 -17.87 11.35 -25.43
CA GLY A 79 -18.66 10.88 -26.58
C GLY A 79 -18.18 9.58 -27.21
N SER A 80 -17.01 9.04 -26.81
CA SER A 80 -16.53 7.74 -27.25
C SER A 80 -16.87 6.63 -26.24
N LEU A 81 -16.67 5.39 -26.66
CA LEU A 81 -16.78 4.17 -25.86
C LEU A 81 -18.15 3.96 -25.21
N GLN A 82 -19.21 4.60 -25.73
CA GLN A 82 -20.54 4.41 -25.20
C GLN A 82 -20.97 2.94 -25.34
N GLY A 83 -21.37 2.33 -24.23
CA GLY A 83 -21.74 0.91 -24.16
C GLY A 83 -20.55 -0.06 -24.10
N ALA A 84 -19.31 0.42 -24.23
CA ALA A 84 -18.12 -0.42 -24.03
C ALA A 84 -18.04 -0.87 -22.57
N ARG A 85 -17.57 -2.09 -22.32
CA ARG A 85 -17.44 -2.65 -20.97
C ARG A 85 -15.98 -2.79 -20.58
N ILE A 86 -15.62 -2.36 -19.38
CA ILE A 86 -14.30 -2.58 -18.80
C ILE A 86 -14.43 -3.61 -17.68
N ILE A 87 -13.59 -4.63 -17.73
CA ILE A 87 -13.60 -5.75 -16.80
C ILE A 87 -12.22 -5.84 -16.14
N ALA A 88 -12.19 -5.88 -14.81
CA ALA A 88 -10.97 -5.95 -14.01
C ALA A 88 -11.14 -6.96 -12.87
N GLY A 89 -10.95 -8.24 -13.16
CA GLY A 89 -11.27 -9.33 -12.24
C GLY A 89 -12.78 -9.45 -12.06
N ASN A 90 -13.27 -9.20 -10.84
CA ASN A 90 -14.71 -9.24 -10.52
C ASN A 90 -15.39 -7.87 -10.67
N ASP A 91 -14.62 -6.81 -10.91
CA ASP A 91 -15.14 -5.46 -11.08
C ASP A 91 -15.44 -5.24 -12.58
N GLU A 92 -16.66 -4.84 -12.93
CA GLU A 92 -17.08 -4.54 -14.30
C GLU A 92 -17.91 -3.25 -14.34
N ILE A 93 -17.66 -2.42 -15.35
CA ILE A 93 -18.43 -1.21 -15.62
C ILE A 93 -18.78 -1.09 -17.09
N VAL A 94 -19.94 -0.49 -17.37
CA VAL A 94 -20.33 -0.04 -18.71
C VAL A 94 -20.02 1.46 -18.81
N LEU A 95 -19.33 1.85 -19.86
CA LEU A 95 -19.01 3.25 -20.14
C LEU A 95 -20.21 3.95 -20.78
N ASP A 96 -20.48 5.18 -20.35
CA ASP A 96 -21.66 5.94 -20.73
C ASP A 96 -21.37 7.04 -21.76
N GLY A 97 -20.11 7.22 -22.16
CA GLY A 97 -19.69 8.30 -23.04
C GLY A 97 -19.38 9.62 -22.33
N SER A 98 -19.44 9.69 -21.00
CA SER A 98 -19.13 10.91 -20.24
C SER A 98 -17.65 11.31 -20.29
N GLY A 99 -16.76 10.37 -20.63
CA GLY A 99 -15.32 10.55 -20.64
C GLY A 99 -14.62 10.15 -19.33
N ARG A 100 -15.36 9.76 -18.29
CA ARG A 100 -14.79 9.29 -17.02
C ARG A 100 -15.71 8.32 -16.29
N ALA A 101 -15.16 7.24 -15.73
CA ALA A 101 -15.94 6.28 -14.95
C ALA A 101 -15.12 5.63 -13.83
N VAL A 102 -15.75 5.36 -12.67
CA VAL A 102 -15.11 4.65 -11.56
C VAL A 102 -15.21 3.15 -11.78
N LEU A 103 -14.09 2.48 -12.03
CA LEU A 103 -14.01 1.04 -12.28
C LEU A 103 -14.09 0.22 -11.00
N SER A 104 -13.43 0.65 -9.93
CA SER A 104 -13.48 -0.06 -8.66
C SER A 104 -13.09 0.82 -7.48
N ARG A 105 -13.41 0.37 -6.27
CA ARG A 105 -13.02 1.04 -5.01
C ARG A 105 -12.32 0.08 -4.07
N ALA A 106 -11.37 0.59 -3.30
CA ALA A 106 -10.75 -0.12 -2.20
C ALA A 106 -10.95 0.65 -0.89
N THR A 107 -11.28 -0.06 0.19
CA THR A 107 -11.38 0.50 1.55
C THR A 107 -10.05 0.28 2.27
N GLY A 108 -9.16 1.28 2.21
CA GLY A 108 -7.83 1.26 2.82
C GLY A 108 -6.68 0.88 1.88
N PRO A 109 -5.44 0.79 2.42
CA PRO A 109 -4.23 0.51 1.66
C PRO A 109 -4.32 -0.83 0.94
N LYS A 110 -3.96 -0.87 -0.34
CA LYS A 110 -4.07 -2.11 -1.12
C LYS A 110 -3.02 -2.19 -2.22
N VAL A 111 -2.58 -3.42 -2.48
CA VAL A 111 -1.83 -3.80 -3.68
C VAL A 111 -2.67 -4.80 -4.44
N ARG A 112 -2.88 -4.58 -5.73
CA ARG A 112 -3.61 -5.50 -6.61
C ARG A 112 -2.82 -5.69 -7.89
N GLU A 113 -2.82 -6.91 -8.41
CA GLU A 113 -2.34 -7.22 -9.75
C GLU A 113 -3.45 -7.99 -10.44
N ARG A 114 -3.92 -7.49 -11.58
CA ARG A 114 -5.05 -8.10 -12.30
C ARG A 114 -5.03 -7.78 -13.78
N LEU A 115 -5.53 -8.73 -14.57
CA LEU A 115 -5.83 -8.51 -15.97
C LEU A 115 -6.99 -7.53 -16.10
N ILE A 116 -6.82 -6.52 -16.94
CA ILE A 116 -7.90 -5.64 -17.38
C ILE A 116 -8.20 -5.95 -18.84
N SER A 117 -9.48 -6.14 -19.15
CA SER A 117 -9.97 -6.36 -20.51
C SER A 117 -11.11 -5.40 -20.82
N MET A 118 -11.39 -5.26 -22.12
CA MET A 118 -12.44 -4.38 -22.60
C MET A 118 -13.23 -5.03 -23.72
N ALA A 119 -14.57 -4.99 -23.63
CA ALA A 119 -15.46 -5.36 -24.72
C ALA A 119 -15.96 -4.09 -25.43
N PRO A 120 -16.04 -4.08 -26.77
CA PRO A 120 -16.50 -2.92 -27.52
C PRO A 120 -17.99 -2.64 -27.30
N GLY A 121 -18.38 -1.37 -27.47
CA GLY A 121 -19.79 -0.98 -27.57
C GLY A 121 -20.33 -1.12 -28.99
N GLU A 122 -21.51 -0.56 -29.26
CA GLU A 122 -22.14 -0.62 -30.59
C GLU A 122 -21.27 0.03 -31.69
N ASN A 123 -20.52 1.07 -31.34
CA ASN A 123 -19.62 1.78 -32.26
C ASN A 123 -18.20 1.18 -32.33
N GLY A 124 -17.96 0.03 -31.69
CA GLY A 124 -16.62 -0.55 -31.60
C GLY A 124 -15.73 0.11 -30.55
N PHE A 125 -14.42 0.11 -30.80
CA PHE A 125 -13.44 0.92 -30.07
C PHE A 125 -13.20 2.22 -30.86
N ASP A 126 -13.99 3.24 -30.54
CA ASP A 126 -14.02 4.56 -31.20
C ASP A 126 -13.21 5.62 -30.44
N THR A 127 -12.17 5.21 -29.71
CA THR A 127 -11.20 6.08 -29.06
C THR A 127 -9.77 5.60 -29.29
N ASP A 128 -8.83 6.53 -29.36
CA ASP A 128 -7.39 6.29 -29.27
C ASP A 128 -6.84 6.52 -27.85
N ARG A 129 -7.67 7.04 -26.94
CA ARG A 129 -7.30 7.41 -25.58
C ARG A 129 -8.12 6.64 -24.55
N LEU A 130 -7.39 5.90 -23.71
CA LEU A 130 -7.90 5.26 -22.50
C LEU A 130 -6.81 5.30 -21.44
N GLU A 131 -7.09 5.94 -20.31
CA GLU A 131 -6.15 6.11 -19.20
C GLU A 131 -6.76 5.55 -17.92
N LEU A 132 -5.93 4.94 -17.09
CA LEU A 132 -6.31 4.49 -15.76
C LEU A 132 -5.52 5.28 -14.72
N ASP A 133 -6.23 5.81 -13.73
CA ASP A 133 -5.67 6.59 -12.62
C ASP A 133 -6.20 6.12 -11.28
N ILE A 134 -5.43 6.37 -10.22
CA ILE A 134 -5.87 6.15 -8.84
C ILE A 134 -6.15 7.50 -8.17
N ILE A 135 -7.36 7.67 -7.64
CA ILE A 135 -7.75 8.82 -6.82
C ILE A 135 -7.81 8.37 -5.35
N PRO A 136 -6.90 8.83 -4.48
CA PRO A 136 -6.92 8.47 -3.06
C PRO A 136 -8.09 9.15 -2.33
N SER A 137 -8.62 8.45 -1.33
CA SER A 137 -9.69 8.93 -0.43
C SER A 137 -9.16 9.53 0.86
#